data_AF-A0A2I4GBX6-F1
#
_entry.id   AF-A0A2I4GBX6-F1
#
_cell.length_a   1.000
_cell.length_b   1.000
_cell.length_c   1.000
_cell.angle_alpha   90.00
_cell.angle_beta   90.00
_cell.angle_gamma   90.00
#
_symmetry.space_group_name_H-M   'P 1'
#
loop_
_entity.id
_entity.type
_entity.pdbx_description
1 polymer ?
#
loop_
_entity_poly.entity_id
_entity_poly.type
_entity_poly.pdbx_seq_one_letter_code
_entity_poly.pdbx_strand_id
1 'polypeptide(L)'
;MNLWLVGLLRAAWIAGSLPILIASVPSSRLFWFRDALLGFAKRGKTLQSSSKRFTVPQRFFRHFYWVAVVWTTILLGSTWMYAYYTAPLVSEPLLYSDMSSYLTGGSHILSWSKSHAASTKQRFMIWRSVFLLLLMEVQVLRRLVETIYVFNYSPSARMHILGYLTGLFFYTAAPLSLSCNCIPEVYEFLVSEVAEFIVRGKNQMPAIEIHLWEFVNPLMKLGWCQWIGAAIFCWGWIHQQRCHSILGSLRDYMEQVDEYLIPHGDWFESVSSPHYLAEIVIYAGVVVASGGADLTIWLLFAFVVANLVFAAAETHRWYLRKFDNYPSNRLAVIPFLY
;
A
#
# COMPACT_ATOMS: atom_id res chain seq x y z
N MET A 1 1.99 -4.49 24.43
CA MET A 1 2.22 -5.22 23.15
C MET A 1 2.28 -4.28 21.94
N ASN A 2 1.48 -3.20 21.92
CA ASN A 2 1.35 -2.26 20.79
C ASN A 2 2.66 -1.62 20.31
N LEU A 3 3.55 -1.21 21.23
CA LEU A 3 4.83 -0.59 20.84
C LEU A 3 5.78 -1.54 20.12
N TRP A 4 5.69 -2.86 20.37
CA TRP A 4 6.65 -3.80 19.81
C TRP A 4 6.39 -4.04 18.32
N LEU A 5 5.13 -4.32 17.94
CA LEU A 5 4.75 -4.52 16.54
C LEU A 5 5.02 -3.27 15.69
N VAL A 6 4.61 -2.10 16.18
CA VAL A 6 4.84 -0.82 15.51
C VAL A 6 6.34 -0.53 15.41
N GLY A 7 7.10 -0.76 16.47
CA GLY A 7 8.56 -0.60 16.47
C GLY A 7 9.25 -1.51 15.46
N LEU A 8 8.86 -2.78 15.40
CA LEU A 8 9.39 -3.74 14.43
C LEU A 8 9.08 -3.34 12.99
N LEU A 9 7.85 -2.92 12.69
CA LEU A 9 7.48 -2.47 11.34
C LEU A 9 8.30 -1.25 10.91
N ARG A 10 8.44 -0.27 11.81
CA ARG A 10 9.26 0.92 11.54
C ARG A 10 10.71 0.55 11.30
N ALA A 11 11.29 -0.31 12.14
CA ALA A 11 12.65 -0.81 11.97
C ALA A 11 12.81 -1.55 10.63
N ALA A 12 11.83 -2.38 10.25
CA ALA A 12 11.85 -3.10 8.98
C ALA A 12 11.79 -2.16 7.76
N TRP A 13 10.93 -1.14 7.79
CA TRP A 13 10.89 -0.13 6.72
C TRP A 13 12.18 0.68 6.61
N ILE A 14 12.78 1.05 7.74
CA ILE A 14 14.08 1.73 7.77
C ILE A 14 15.16 0.81 7.19
N ALA A 15 15.23 -0.44 7.64
CA ALA A 15 16.19 -1.42 7.16
C ALA A 15 16.04 -1.72 5.67
N GLY A 16 14.81 -1.71 5.13
CA GLY A 16 14.55 -1.87 3.70
C GLY A 16 14.89 -0.63 2.86
N SER A 17 14.65 0.57 3.39
CA SER A 17 14.84 1.83 2.65
C SER A 17 16.30 2.29 2.65
N LEU A 18 17.01 2.13 3.76
CA LEU A 18 18.36 2.66 3.96
C LEU A 18 19.37 2.16 2.91
N PRO A 19 19.45 0.86 2.56
CA PRO A 19 20.33 0.37 1.51
C PRO A 19 20.06 1.02 0.15
N ILE A 20 18.79 1.25 -0.19
CA ILE A 20 18.39 1.85 -1.47
C ILE A 20 18.82 3.32 -1.52
N LEU A 21 18.62 4.04 -0.41
CA LEU A 21 19.06 5.44 -0.28
C LEU A 21 20.58 5.56 -0.37
N ILE A 22 21.33 4.70 0.33
CA ILE A 22 22.81 4.67 0.27
C ILE A 22 23.27 4.39 -1.16
N ALA A 23 22.66 3.42 -1.86
CA ALA A 23 22.99 3.08 -3.24
C ALA A 23 22.63 4.21 -4.24
N SER A 24 21.74 5.12 -3.87
CA SER A 24 21.32 6.26 -4.68
C SER A 24 22.26 7.46 -4.57
N VAL A 25 23.13 7.51 -3.56
CA VAL A 25 24.12 8.60 -3.39
C VAL A 25 25.21 8.50 -4.47
N PRO A 26 25.44 9.57 -5.27
CA PRO A 26 26.47 9.59 -6.31
C PRO A 26 27.86 9.74 -5.68
N SER A 27 28.42 8.62 -5.18
CA SER A 27 29.77 8.56 -4.61
C SER A 27 30.56 7.41 -5.19
N SER A 28 31.81 7.67 -5.60
CA SER A 28 32.73 6.65 -6.14
C SER A 28 33.03 5.53 -5.12
N ARG A 29 33.04 5.85 -3.82
CA ARG A 29 33.25 4.87 -2.73
C ARG A 29 32.08 3.90 -2.57
N LEU A 30 30.87 4.33 -2.94
CA LEU A 30 29.64 3.53 -2.85
C LEU A 30 29.35 2.77 -4.15
N PHE A 31 30.20 2.88 -5.17
CA PHE A 31 29.99 2.24 -6.46
C PHE A 31 29.87 0.72 -6.36
N TRP A 32 30.76 0.06 -5.59
CA TRP A 32 30.70 -1.38 -5.36
C TRP A 32 29.40 -1.80 -4.67
N PHE A 33 28.96 -1.04 -3.66
CA PHE A 33 27.73 -1.30 -2.94
C PHE A 33 26.50 -1.13 -3.84
N ARG A 34 26.49 -0.07 -4.64
CA ARG A 34 25.45 0.17 -5.65
C ARG A 34 25.39 -0.96 -6.67
N ASP A 35 26.53 -1.41 -7.20
CA ASP A 35 26.58 -2.50 -8.18
C ASP A 35 26.10 -3.84 -7.57
N ALA A 36 26.47 -4.12 -6.31
CA ALA A 36 25.96 -5.28 -5.58
C ALA A 36 24.44 -5.22 -5.38
N LEU A 37 23.91 -4.07 -4.93
CA LEU A 37 22.47 -3.87 -4.74
C LEU A 37 21.71 -3.94 -6.07
N LEU A 38 22.28 -3.40 -7.15
CA LEU A 38 21.76 -3.54 -8.51
C LEU A 38 21.76 -5.01 -8.95
N GLY A 39 22.81 -5.77 -8.65
CA GLY A 39 22.87 -7.21 -8.88
C GLY A 39 21.68 -7.96 -8.29
N PHE A 40 21.25 -7.58 -7.09
CA PHE A 40 20.07 -8.15 -6.42
C PHE A 40 18.73 -7.58 -6.89
N ALA A 41 18.70 -6.33 -7.35
CA ALA A 41 17.49 -5.65 -7.81
C ALA A 41 17.14 -5.93 -9.30
N LYS A 42 18.10 -6.44 -10.09
CA LYS A 42 17.89 -6.81 -11.50
C LYS A 42 16.76 -7.85 -11.64
N ARG A 43 15.83 -7.56 -12.56
CA ARG A 43 14.65 -8.39 -12.85
C ARG A 43 14.24 -8.26 -14.31
N GLY A 44 13.81 -9.37 -14.92
CA GLY A 44 13.36 -9.40 -16.31
C GLY A 44 14.43 -8.88 -17.27
N LYS A 45 14.12 -7.79 -17.98
CA LYS A 45 14.96 -7.20 -19.05
C LYS A 45 16.35 -6.74 -18.59
N THR A 46 16.54 -6.50 -17.29
CA THR A 46 17.81 -6.01 -16.72
C THR A 46 18.72 -7.12 -16.20
N LEU A 47 18.28 -8.38 -16.20
CA LEU A 47 19.05 -9.52 -15.73
C LEU A 47 19.64 -10.31 -16.91
N GLN A 48 20.97 -10.25 -17.08
CA GLN A 48 21.67 -11.10 -18.06
C GLN A 48 21.78 -12.55 -17.56
N SER A 49 21.52 -13.51 -18.45
CA SER A 49 21.23 -14.93 -18.21
C SER A 49 22.37 -15.78 -17.58
N SER A 50 23.46 -15.21 -17.07
CA SER A 50 24.70 -15.97 -16.81
C SER A 50 24.70 -16.83 -15.54
N SER A 51 23.79 -16.64 -14.57
CA SER A 51 23.73 -17.52 -13.38
C SER A 51 22.30 -17.84 -12.94
N LYS A 52 21.89 -19.10 -13.14
CA LYS A 52 20.57 -19.63 -12.75
C LYS A 52 20.44 -19.92 -11.24
N ARG A 53 21.52 -19.85 -10.46
CA ARG A 53 21.60 -20.44 -9.11
C ARG A 53 20.75 -19.74 -8.03
N PHE A 54 20.38 -18.47 -8.21
CA PHE A 54 19.62 -17.69 -7.21
C PHE A 54 18.47 -16.87 -7.82
N THR A 55 17.83 -17.40 -8.85
CA THR A 55 16.80 -16.69 -9.60
C THR A 55 15.51 -17.51 -9.66
N VAL A 56 14.37 -16.84 -9.54
CA VAL A 56 13.04 -17.41 -9.68
C VAL A 56 12.36 -16.92 -10.97
N PRO A 57 11.44 -17.69 -11.57
CA PRO A 57 10.67 -17.23 -12.72
C PRO A 57 9.87 -15.96 -12.41
N GLN A 58 9.86 -14.99 -13.32
CA GLN A 58 9.12 -13.73 -13.11
C GLN A 58 7.60 -13.95 -13.03
N ARG A 59 7.06 -15.04 -13.59
CA ARG A 59 5.63 -15.41 -13.40
C ARG A 59 5.22 -15.56 -11.93
N PHE A 60 6.16 -15.76 -11.01
CA PHE A 60 5.88 -15.84 -9.57
C PHE A 60 5.47 -14.50 -8.95
N PHE A 61 5.48 -13.39 -9.72
CA PHE A 61 4.82 -12.14 -9.32
C PHE A 61 3.34 -12.35 -8.96
N ARG A 62 2.67 -13.37 -9.54
CA ARG A 62 1.30 -13.75 -9.16
C ARG A 62 1.17 -14.13 -7.68
N HIS A 63 2.20 -14.74 -7.08
CA HIS A 63 2.16 -15.13 -5.66
C HIS A 63 2.04 -13.92 -4.75
N PHE A 64 2.72 -12.83 -5.10
CA PHE A 64 2.68 -11.60 -4.31
C PHE A 64 1.26 -11.06 -4.17
N TYR A 65 0.53 -10.97 -5.29
CA TYR A 65 -0.82 -10.44 -5.29
C TYR A 65 -1.83 -11.38 -4.66
N TRP A 66 -1.67 -12.70 -4.82
CA TRP A 66 -2.48 -13.67 -4.08
C TRP A 66 -2.31 -13.54 -2.56
N VAL A 67 -1.06 -13.49 -2.09
CA VAL A 67 -0.76 -13.28 -0.67
C VAL A 67 -1.32 -11.94 -0.21
N ALA A 68 -1.15 -10.88 -1.01
CA ALA A 68 -1.64 -9.55 -0.69
C ALA A 68 -3.17 -9.49 -0.53
N VAL A 69 -3.93 -10.07 -1.46
CA VAL A 69 -5.40 -10.10 -1.40
C VAL A 69 -5.84 -10.88 -0.17
N VAL A 70 -5.36 -12.11 0.03
CA VAL A 70 -5.76 -12.94 1.18
C VAL A 70 -5.44 -12.24 2.50
N TRP A 71 -4.23 -11.68 2.62
CA TRP A 71 -3.79 -11.03 3.84
C TRP A 71 -4.54 -9.72 4.11
N THR A 72 -4.74 -8.89 3.09
CA THR A 72 -5.47 -7.62 3.23
C THR A 72 -6.94 -7.86 3.51
N THR A 73 -7.57 -8.87 2.90
CA THR A 73 -8.94 -9.29 3.21
C THR A 73 -9.09 -9.72 4.67
N ILE A 74 -8.16 -10.51 5.21
CA ILE A 74 -8.18 -10.93 6.63
C ILE A 74 -8.05 -9.71 7.55
N LEU A 75 -7.09 -8.82 7.28
CA LEU A 75 -6.91 -7.60 8.07
C LEU A 75 -8.12 -6.66 7.97
N LEU A 76 -8.70 -6.49 6.78
CA LEU A 76 -9.86 -5.65 6.54
C LEU A 76 -11.08 -6.21 7.26
N GLY A 77 -11.40 -7.48 7.07
CA GLY A 77 -12.55 -8.13 7.70
C GLY A 77 -12.47 -8.12 9.22
N SER A 78 -11.32 -8.47 9.78
CA SER A 78 -11.12 -8.44 11.24
C SER A 78 -11.21 -7.02 11.82
N THR A 79 -10.55 -6.04 11.20
CA THR A 79 -10.57 -4.65 11.67
C THR A 79 -11.96 -4.03 11.52
N TRP A 80 -12.68 -4.34 10.44
CA TRP A 80 -14.05 -3.86 10.23
C TRP A 80 -15.02 -4.44 11.25
N MET A 81 -14.97 -5.76 11.48
CA MET A 81 -15.79 -6.40 12.52
C MET A 81 -15.54 -5.76 13.88
N TYR A 82 -14.26 -5.61 14.27
CA TYR A 82 -13.91 -4.91 15.50
C TYR A 82 -14.46 -3.46 15.54
N ALA A 83 -14.35 -2.71 14.44
CA ALA A 83 -14.89 -1.35 14.33
C ALA A 83 -16.41 -1.30 14.49
N TYR A 84 -17.12 -2.27 13.91
CA TYR A 84 -18.57 -2.36 13.98
C TYR A 84 -19.05 -2.60 15.41
N TYR A 85 -18.45 -3.54 16.14
CA TYR A 85 -18.87 -3.88 17.50
C TYR A 85 -18.43 -2.86 18.56
N THR A 86 -17.26 -2.24 18.41
CA THR A 86 -16.71 -1.35 19.45
C THR A 86 -16.93 0.14 19.17
N ALA A 87 -17.21 0.50 17.92
CA ALA A 87 -17.21 1.88 17.45
C ALA A 87 -18.38 2.20 16.50
N PRO A 88 -19.65 1.92 16.85
CA PRO A 88 -20.75 2.43 16.04
C PRO A 88 -20.73 3.96 16.09
N LEU A 89 -20.49 4.62 14.95
CA LEU A 89 -20.67 6.07 14.83
C LEU A 89 -22.17 6.37 14.77
N VAL A 90 -22.87 6.21 15.89
CA VAL A 90 -24.23 6.75 16.04
C VAL A 90 -24.08 8.23 16.40
N SER A 91 -24.78 9.09 15.67
CA SER A 91 -24.83 10.52 15.96
C SER A 91 -25.66 10.71 17.22
N GLU A 92 -25.01 10.89 18.38
CA GLU A 92 -25.68 11.47 19.54
C GLU A 92 -26.02 12.94 19.22
N PRO A 93 -27.30 13.36 19.29
CA PRO A 93 -27.71 14.72 18.96
C PRO A 93 -27.37 15.68 20.11
N LEU A 94 -26.11 16.12 20.22
CA LEU A 94 -25.66 16.95 21.34
C LEU A 94 -25.29 18.40 20.98
N LEU A 95 -25.78 18.92 19.85
CA LEU A 95 -25.55 20.32 19.46
C LEU A 95 -26.38 21.36 20.26
N TYR A 96 -27.23 20.94 21.20
CA TYR A 96 -28.10 21.84 21.98
C TYR A 96 -27.79 21.90 23.49
N SER A 97 -27.09 20.92 24.07
CA SER A 97 -26.80 20.86 25.51
C SER A 97 -25.49 21.55 25.92
N ASP A 98 -24.55 21.73 24.97
CA ASP A 98 -23.26 22.35 25.28
C ASP A 98 -23.42 23.81 25.71
N MET A 99 -24.39 24.54 25.14
CA MET A 99 -24.60 25.96 25.44
C MET A 99 -25.21 26.22 26.84
N SER A 100 -25.93 25.26 27.43
CA SER A 100 -26.45 25.41 28.81
C SER A 100 -25.44 25.01 29.89
N SER A 101 -24.46 24.16 29.56
CA SER A 101 -23.43 23.71 30.50
C SER A 101 -22.30 24.73 30.73
N TYR A 102 -22.03 25.61 29.76
CA TYR A 102 -21.05 26.70 29.94
C TYR A 102 -21.50 27.74 30.96
N LEU A 103 -22.81 27.82 31.24
CA LEU A 103 -23.39 28.74 32.23
C LEU A 103 -23.41 28.19 33.66
N THR A 104 -23.15 26.89 33.89
CA THR A 104 -23.34 26.24 35.21
C THR A 104 -22.08 25.72 35.89
N GLY A 105 -20.87 26.08 35.43
CA GLY A 105 -19.65 26.08 36.26
C GLY A 105 -19.29 24.74 36.94
N GLY A 106 -19.42 23.61 36.24
CA GLY A 106 -19.10 22.28 36.78
C GLY A 106 -17.69 21.78 36.45
N SER A 107 -16.80 21.68 37.44
CA SER A 107 -15.42 21.18 37.30
C SER A 107 -15.30 19.66 37.05
N HIS A 108 -16.36 18.88 37.28
CA HIS A 108 -16.41 17.43 37.02
C HIS A 108 -16.71 17.05 35.55
N ILE A 109 -17.08 18.01 34.69
CA ILE A 109 -17.42 17.77 33.27
C ILE A 109 -16.15 17.68 32.40
N LEU A 110 -15.02 18.26 32.84
CA LEU A 110 -13.77 18.30 32.08
C LEU A 110 -13.06 16.94 32.01
N SER A 111 -13.22 16.06 33.00
CA SER A 111 -12.69 14.69 32.96
C SER A 111 -13.55 13.79 32.07
N TRP A 112 -14.87 13.94 32.14
CA TRP A 112 -15.82 13.19 31.32
C TRP A 112 -15.71 13.56 29.84
N SER A 113 -15.63 14.85 29.51
CA SER A 113 -15.41 15.31 28.13
C SER A 113 -14.05 14.86 27.57
N LYS A 114 -12.98 14.82 28.40
CA LYS A 114 -11.69 14.24 28.00
C LYS A 114 -11.76 12.73 27.75
N SER A 115 -12.50 11.98 28.56
CA SER A 115 -12.71 10.54 28.37
C SER A 115 -13.51 10.23 27.10
N HIS A 116 -14.56 11.01 26.83
CA HIS A 116 -15.39 10.88 25.64
C HIS A 116 -14.66 11.33 24.38
N ALA A 117 -13.88 12.42 24.45
CA ALA A 117 -13.03 12.85 23.36
C ALA A 117 -11.94 11.81 23.03
N ALA A 118 -11.36 11.15 24.04
CA ALA A 118 -10.40 10.06 23.85
C ALA A 118 -11.05 8.84 23.18
N SER A 119 -12.25 8.46 23.61
CA SER A 119 -13.04 7.38 22.99
C SER A 119 -13.40 7.68 21.54
N THR A 120 -13.93 8.88 21.25
CA THR A 120 -14.29 9.29 19.89
C THR A 120 -13.08 9.36 18.95
N LYS A 121 -11.93 9.86 19.45
CA LYS A 121 -10.68 9.86 18.69
C LYS A 121 -10.23 8.43 18.34
N GLN A 122 -10.34 7.50 19.29
CA GLN A 122 -9.99 6.10 19.05
C GLN A 122 -10.93 5.45 18.02
N ARG A 123 -12.25 5.70 18.10
CA ARG A 123 -13.22 5.24 17.09
C ARG A 123 -12.89 5.74 15.69
N PHE A 124 -12.56 7.04 15.56
CA PHE A 124 -12.14 7.64 14.30
C PHE A 124 -10.87 6.98 13.75
N MET A 125 -9.87 6.70 14.60
CA MET A 125 -8.64 6.04 14.20
C MET A 125 -8.89 4.63 13.64
N ILE A 126 -9.80 3.86 14.24
CA ILE A 126 -10.16 2.51 13.78
C ILE A 126 -10.85 2.58 12.41
N TRP A 127 -11.88 3.42 12.25
CA TRP A 127 -12.58 3.58 10.97
C TRP A 127 -11.69 4.14 9.86
N ARG A 128 -10.71 4.99 10.21
CA ARG A 128 -9.68 5.42 9.28
C ARG A 128 -8.81 4.24 8.82
N SER A 129 -8.40 3.34 9.71
CA SER A 129 -7.66 2.13 9.32
C SER A 129 -8.49 1.20 8.43
N VAL A 130 -9.79 1.02 8.70
CA VAL A 130 -10.72 0.30 7.81
C VAL A 130 -10.74 0.93 6.41
N PHE A 131 -10.87 2.25 6.33
CA PHE A 131 -10.86 2.99 5.06
C PHE A 131 -9.56 2.81 4.28
N LEU A 132 -8.39 2.90 4.95
CA LEU A 132 -7.09 2.69 4.31
C LEU A 132 -6.92 1.25 3.81
N LEU A 133 -7.36 0.26 4.60
CA LEU A 133 -7.35 -1.14 4.20
C LEU A 133 -8.28 -1.41 3.02
N LEU A 134 -9.43 -0.74 2.95
CA LEU A 134 -10.35 -0.82 1.80
C LEU A 134 -9.69 -0.29 0.52
N LEU A 135 -9.02 0.87 0.59
CA LEU A 135 -8.24 1.39 -0.54
C LEU A 135 -7.15 0.40 -0.97
N MET A 136 -6.43 -0.17 0.00
CA MET A 136 -5.40 -1.18 -0.27
C MET A 136 -5.98 -2.45 -0.91
N GLU A 137 -7.12 -2.94 -0.43
CA GLU A 137 -7.84 -4.11 -0.97
C GLU A 137 -8.19 -3.89 -2.46
N VAL A 138 -8.76 -2.73 -2.78
CA VAL A 138 -9.07 -2.34 -4.17
C VAL A 138 -7.81 -2.31 -5.04
N GLN A 139 -6.69 -1.80 -4.52
CA GLN A 139 -5.42 -1.81 -5.23
C GLN A 139 -4.93 -3.24 -5.49
N VAL A 140 -4.85 -4.09 -4.46
CA VAL A 140 -4.27 -5.44 -4.60
C VAL A 140 -5.15 -6.36 -5.44
N LEU A 141 -6.48 -6.22 -5.35
CA LEU A 141 -7.43 -6.95 -6.22
C LEU A 141 -7.23 -6.58 -7.69
N ARG A 142 -7.19 -5.29 -8.03
CA ARG A 142 -6.92 -4.87 -9.41
C ARG A 142 -5.57 -5.40 -9.87
N ARG A 143 -4.53 -5.27 -9.06
CA ARG A 143 -3.18 -5.74 -9.44
C ARG A 143 -3.13 -7.25 -9.64
N LEU A 144 -3.90 -8.04 -8.88
CA LEU A 144 -4.06 -9.48 -9.10
C LEU A 144 -4.71 -9.75 -10.46
N VAL A 145 -5.82 -9.08 -10.76
CA VAL A 145 -6.54 -9.19 -12.04
C VAL A 145 -5.62 -8.82 -13.20
N GLU A 146 -4.91 -7.70 -13.14
CA GLU A 146 -3.94 -7.30 -14.16
C GLU A 146 -2.82 -8.34 -14.35
N THR A 147 -2.34 -8.96 -13.27
CA THR A 147 -1.28 -9.98 -13.33
C THR A 147 -1.76 -11.29 -13.96
N ILE A 148 -3.05 -11.57 -13.90
CA ILE A 148 -3.66 -12.75 -14.54
C ILE A 148 -3.96 -12.46 -16.01
N TYR A 149 -4.56 -11.31 -16.31
CA TYR A 149 -5.16 -11.04 -17.63
C TYR A 149 -4.37 -10.08 -18.52
N VAL A 150 -3.56 -9.17 -17.96
CA VAL A 150 -2.82 -8.14 -18.73
C VAL A 150 -1.34 -8.50 -18.88
N PHE A 151 -0.72 -9.09 -17.87
CA PHE A 151 0.71 -9.39 -17.90
C PHE A 151 1.05 -10.79 -18.43
N ASN A 152 1.54 -10.84 -19.67
CA ASN A 152 2.09 -12.05 -20.30
C ASN A 152 3.60 -12.20 -20.06
N TYR A 153 4.02 -12.73 -18.91
CA TYR A 153 5.44 -12.89 -18.59
C TYR A 153 6.15 -13.86 -19.54
N SER A 154 7.25 -13.42 -20.17
CA SER A 154 8.10 -14.28 -20.99
C SER A 154 8.64 -15.46 -20.15
N PRO A 155 8.65 -16.71 -20.68
CA PRO A 155 9.16 -17.89 -19.97
C PRO A 155 10.62 -17.76 -19.52
N SER A 156 11.41 -16.97 -20.27
CA SER A 156 12.82 -16.72 -20.02
C SER A 156 13.07 -15.64 -18.95
N ALA A 157 12.04 -14.87 -18.59
CA ALA A 157 12.19 -13.75 -17.67
C ALA A 157 12.33 -14.24 -16.22
N ARG A 158 13.39 -13.80 -15.55
CA ARG A 158 13.73 -14.22 -14.18
C ARG A 158 13.92 -13.01 -13.25
N MET A 159 13.77 -13.25 -11.95
CA MET A 159 14.03 -12.28 -10.88
C MET A 159 14.91 -12.92 -9.81
N HIS A 160 15.78 -12.13 -9.18
CA HIS A 160 16.59 -12.61 -8.06
C HIS A 160 15.74 -13.02 -6.85
N ILE A 161 16.17 -14.04 -6.10
CA ILE A 161 15.42 -14.54 -4.93
C ILE A 161 15.27 -13.48 -3.83
N LEU A 162 16.27 -12.62 -3.62
CA LEU A 162 16.16 -11.50 -2.67
C LEU A 162 15.07 -10.52 -3.09
N GLY A 163 14.97 -10.19 -4.39
CA GLY A 163 13.87 -9.38 -4.90
C GLY A 163 12.50 -10.04 -4.69
N TYR A 164 12.44 -11.38 -4.72
CA TYR A 164 11.23 -12.13 -4.42
C TYR A 164 10.83 -12.04 -2.95
N LEU A 165 11.78 -12.21 -2.03
CA LEU A 165 11.56 -12.08 -0.60
C LEU A 165 11.19 -10.64 -0.20
N THR A 166 11.85 -9.64 -0.79
CA THR A 166 11.49 -8.22 -0.60
C THR A 166 10.07 -7.94 -1.08
N GLY A 167 9.67 -8.54 -2.21
CA GLY A 167 8.29 -8.48 -2.70
C GLY A 167 7.30 -9.06 -1.69
N LEU A 168 7.51 -10.28 -1.21
CA LEU A 168 6.64 -10.90 -0.20
C LEU A 168 6.56 -10.07 1.09
N PHE A 169 7.70 -9.58 1.58
CA PHE A 169 7.74 -8.70 2.73
C PHE A 169 6.89 -7.43 2.52
N PHE A 170 7.01 -6.79 1.36
CA PHE A 170 6.25 -5.59 1.06
C PHE A 170 4.73 -5.84 1.09
N TYR A 171 4.25 -6.90 0.44
CA TYR A 171 2.82 -7.18 0.36
C TYR A 171 2.20 -7.69 1.67
N THR A 172 3.01 -8.13 2.64
CA THR A 172 2.53 -8.43 4.00
C THR A 172 2.63 -7.23 4.93
N ALA A 173 3.75 -6.50 4.89
CA ALA A 173 4.02 -5.38 5.77
C ALA A 173 3.23 -4.11 5.42
N ALA A 174 2.94 -3.86 4.14
CA ALA A 174 2.23 -2.66 3.70
C ALA A 174 0.79 -2.58 4.25
N PRO A 175 -0.12 -3.56 4.04
CA PRO A 175 -1.45 -3.51 4.65
C PRO A 175 -1.38 -3.54 6.18
N LEU A 176 -0.44 -4.30 6.75
CA LEU A 176 -0.22 -4.34 8.20
C LEU A 176 0.13 -2.95 8.76
N SER A 177 0.89 -2.14 8.02
CA SER A 177 1.27 -0.78 8.43
C SER A 177 0.08 0.20 8.44
N LEU A 178 -1.01 -0.09 7.73
CA LEU A 178 -2.22 0.76 7.69
C LEU A 178 -3.11 0.58 8.91
N SER A 179 -3.01 -0.57 9.58
CA SER A 179 -3.81 -0.92 10.76
C SER A 179 -2.97 -1.30 11.99
N CYS A 180 -1.64 -1.17 11.96
CA CYS A 180 -0.77 -1.64 13.04
C CYS A 180 -1.10 -1.08 14.43
N ASN A 181 -1.71 0.11 14.50
CA ASN A 181 -2.09 0.75 15.75
C ASN A 181 -3.34 0.15 16.41
N CYS A 182 -4.19 -0.56 15.65
CA CYS A 182 -5.41 -1.20 16.18
C CYS A 182 -5.34 -2.74 16.19
N ILE A 183 -4.29 -3.33 15.63
CA ILE A 183 -4.14 -4.79 15.54
C ILE A 183 -4.14 -5.50 16.88
N PRO A 184 -3.45 -5.03 17.93
CA PRO A 184 -3.47 -5.69 19.23
C PRO A 184 -4.88 -5.77 19.81
N GLU A 185 -5.65 -4.70 19.72
CA GLU A 185 -7.04 -4.64 20.18
C GLU A 185 -7.95 -5.54 19.32
N VAL A 186 -7.76 -5.54 18.00
CA VAL A 186 -8.47 -6.44 17.07
C VAL A 186 -8.15 -7.90 17.41
N TYR A 187 -6.90 -8.22 17.73
CA TYR A 187 -6.48 -9.57 18.09
C TYR A 187 -7.12 -10.03 19.39
N GLU A 188 -7.10 -9.19 20.44
CA GLU A 188 -7.77 -9.50 21.71
C GLU A 188 -9.28 -9.73 21.52
N PHE A 189 -9.93 -8.90 20.71
CA PHE A 189 -11.33 -9.07 20.34
C PHE A 189 -11.60 -10.39 19.60
N LEU A 190 -10.78 -10.75 18.61
CA LEU A 190 -10.95 -12.02 17.89
C LEU A 190 -10.78 -13.23 18.82
N VAL A 191 -9.80 -13.19 19.73
CA VAL A 191 -9.58 -14.27 20.69
C VAL A 191 -10.77 -14.40 21.65
N SER A 192 -11.36 -13.29 22.11
CA SER A 192 -12.55 -13.33 22.95
C SER A 192 -13.77 -13.90 22.22
N GLU A 193 -13.99 -13.51 20.96
CA GLU A 193 -15.10 -14.04 20.15
C GLU A 193 -14.96 -15.54 19.90
N VAL A 194 -13.73 -16.01 19.60
CA VAL A 194 -13.47 -17.46 19.44
C VAL A 194 -13.68 -18.21 20.75
N ALA A 195 -13.25 -17.64 21.89
CA ALA A 195 -13.48 -18.24 23.20
C ALA A 195 -14.97 -18.32 23.53
N GLU A 196 -15.74 -17.26 23.27
CA GLU A 196 -17.18 -17.26 23.47
C GLU A 196 -17.88 -18.28 22.57
N PHE A 197 -17.47 -18.38 21.30
CA PHE A 197 -17.98 -19.40 20.38
C PHE A 197 -17.72 -20.82 20.88
N ILE A 198 -16.53 -21.09 21.43
CA ILE A 198 -16.18 -22.40 22.02
C ILE A 198 -17.04 -22.70 23.25
N VAL A 199 -17.30 -21.70 24.10
CA VAL A 199 -18.03 -21.88 25.36
C VAL A 199 -19.55 -21.99 25.16
N ARG A 200 -20.17 -21.10 24.37
CA ARG A 200 -21.63 -21.07 24.15
C ARG A 200 -22.10 -22.04 23.06
N GLY A 201 -21.24 -22.39 22.12
CA GLY A 201 -21.58 -23.24 20.98
C GLY A 201 -22.48 -22.54 19.94
N LYS A 202 -22.47 -23.06 18.71
CA LYS A 202 -23.11 -22.46 17.52
C LYS A 202 -24.62 -22.17 17.66
N ASN A 203 -25.34 -22.94 18.48
CA ASN A 203 -26.80 -22.92 18.53
C ASN A 203 -27.40 -21.82 19.43
N GLN A 204 -26.58 -21.09 20.19
CA GLN A 204 -27.02 -20.01 21.08
C GLN A 204 -26.56 -18.61 20.65
N MET A 205 -25.89 -18.49 19.49
CA MET A 205 -25.51 -17.18 18.99
C MET A 205 -26.72 -16.42 18.44
N PRO A 206 -26.90 -15.14 18.78
CA PRO A 206 -27.95 -14.33 18.17
C PRO A 206 -27.74 -14.29 16.65
N ALA A 207 -28.85 -14.34 15.89
CA ALA A 207 -28.80 -14.17 14.45
C ALA A 207 -28.20 -12.79 14.13
N ILE A 208 -27.13 -12.77 13.31
CA ILE A 208 -26.49 -11.52 12.90
C ILE A 208 -27.39 -10.85 11.86
N GLU A 209 -28.26 -9.95 12.28
CA GLU A 209 -28.97 -9.05 11.37
C GLU A 209 -28.02 -7.93 10.95
N ILE A 210 -27.33 -8.11 9.82
CA ILE A 210 -26.42 -7.10 9.27
C ILE A 210 -27.24 -6.06 8.50
N HIS A 211 -27.53 -4.93 9.14
CA HIS A 211 -28.01 -3.76 8.41
C HIS A 211 -26.85 -3.14 7.61
N LEU A 212 -26.84 -3.38 6.28
CA LEU A 212 -25.80 -2.88 5.36
C LEU A 212 -25.52 -1.38 5.50
N TRP A 213 -26.54 -0.57 5.78
CA TRP A 213 -26.37 0.87 5.96
C TRP A 213 -25.55 1.21 7.22
N GLU A 214 -25.83 0.57 8.34
CA GLU A 214 -25.09 0.79 9.59
C GLU A 214 -23.63 0.32 9.48
N PHE A 215 -23.40 -0.70 8.66
CA PHE A 215 -22.08 -1.25 8.37
C PHE A 215 -21.17 -0.26 7.61
N VAL A 216 -21.74 0.61 6.77
CA VAL A 216 -20.99 1.50 5.85
C VAL A 216 -21.08 2.98 6.26
N ASN A 217 -22.16 3.41 6.92
CA ASN A 217 -22.41 4.79 7.35
C ASN A 217 -21.21 5.45 8.09
N PRO A 218 -20.47 4.75 8.97
CA PRO A 218 -19.29 5.31 9.64
C PRO A 218 -18.19 5.79 8.68
N LEU A 219 -18.04 5.18 7.50
CA LEU A 219 -17.06 5.61 6.49
C LEU A 219 -17.42 6.98 5.88
N MET A 220 -18.71 7.27 5.71
CA MET A 220 -19.18 8.55 5.19
C MET A 220 -18.95 9.70 6.19
N LYS A 221 -18.78 9.37 7.47
CA LYS A 221 -18.50 10.33 8.55
C LYS A 221 -17.00 10.62 8.72
N LEU A 222 -16.15 10.01 7.89
CA LEU A 222 -14.72 10.34 7.87
C LEU A 222 -14.49 11.77 7.35
N GLY A 223 -13.36 12.36 7.74
CA GLY A 223 -13.03 13.73 7.40
C GLY A 223 -12.68 13.92 5.92
N TRP A 224 -12.74 15.17 5.49
CA TRP A 224 -12.28 15.65 4.18
C TRP A 224 -10.89 15.13 3.76
N CYS A 225 -9.92 14.99 4.68
CA CYS A 225 -8.61 14.42 4.37
C CYS A 225 -8.69 12.99 3.78
N GLN A 226 -9.61 12.15 4.28
CA GLN A 226 -9.80 10.79 3.78
C GLN A 226 -10.28 10.79 2.34
N TRP A 227 -11.25 11.63 2.01
CA TRP A 227 -11.81 11.74 0.67
C TRP A 227 -10.87 12.41 -0.32
N ILE A 228 -10.12 13.44 0.10
CA ILE A 228 -9.05 14.03 -0.71
C ILE A 228 -7.97 12.99 -1.00
N GLY A 229 -7.54 12.24 0.02
CA GLY A 229 -6.57 11.16 -0.15
C GLY A 229 -7.07 10.06 -1.08
N ALA A 230 -8.35 9.68 -0.99
CA ALA A 230 -8.98 8.75 -1.92
C ALA A 230 -9.07 9.30 -3.35
N ALA A 231 -9.33 10.59 -3.54
CA ALA A 231 -9.31 11.20 -4.87
C ALA A 231 -7.91 11.16 -5.51
N ILE A 232 -6.86 11.48 -4.74
CA ILE A 232 -5.45 11.37 -5.18
C ILE A 232 -5.11 9.90 -5.48
N PHE A 233 -5.53 8.99 -4.60
CA PHE A 233 -5.36 7.55 -4.80
C PHE A 233 -6.02 7.09 -6.11
N CYS A 234 -7.29 7.44 -6.34
CA CYS A 234 -8.02 7.06 -7.55
C CYS A 234 -7.38 7.65 -8.82
N TRP A 235 -6.88 8.87 -8.75
CA TRP A 235 -6.14 9.49 -9.85
C TRP A 235 -4.90 8.67 -10.24
N GLY A 236 -4.04 8.34 -9.26
CA GLY A 236 -2.89 7.48 -9.49
C GLY A 236 -3.28 6.08 -9.96
N TRP A 237 -4.35 5.51 -9.39
CA TRP A 237 -4.87 4.18 -9.74
C TRP A 237 -5.30 4.09 -11.21
N ILE A 238 -6.02 5.10 -11.72
CA ILE A 238 -6.46 5.17 -13.12
C ILE A 238 -5.26 5.24 -14.07
N HIS A 239 -4.31 6.15 -13.81
CA HIS A 239 -3.12 6.31 -14.64
C HIS A 239 -2.25 5.06 -14.62
N GLN A 240 -2.12 4.41 -13.46
CA GLN A 240 -1.38 3.17 -13.38
C GLN A 240 -2.01 2.06 -14.22
N GLN A 241 -3.34 1.91 -14.15
CA GLN A 241 -4.08 0.93 -14.94
C GLN A 241 -3.88 1.16 -16.44
N ARG A 242 -4.00 2.41 -16.90
CA ARG A 242 -3.75 2.79 -18.29
C ARG A 242 -2.32 2.44 -18.73
N CYS A 243 -1.33 2.80 -17.92
CA CYS A 243 0.06 2.48 -18.20
C CYS A 243 0.32 0.97 -18.30
N HIS A 244 -0.29 0.15 -17.42
CA HIS A 244 -0.18 -1.30 -17.49
C HIS A 244 -0.89 -1.88 -18.71
N SER A 245 -2.05 -1.35 -19.09
CA SER A 245 -2.74 -1.75 -20.32
C SER A 245 -1.88 -1.48 -21.55
N ILE A 246 -1.23 -0.31 -21.65
CA ILE A 246 -0.30 0.04 -22.73
C ILE A 246 0.88 -0.95 -22.75
N LEU A 247 1.51 -1.20 -21.60
CA LEU A 247 2.63 -2.15 -21.52
C LEU A 247 2.23 -3.59 -21.86
N GLY A 248 0.98 -3.97 -21.53
CA GLY A 248 0.39 -5.26 -21.88
C GLY A 248 0.21 -5.39 -23.39
N SER A 249 -0.46 -4.41 -24.02
CA SER A 249 -0.77 -4.45 -25.45
C SER A 249 0.46 -4.44 -26.34
N LEU A 250 1.57 -3.83 -25.91
CA LEU A 250 2.83 -3.84 -26.68
C LEU A 250 3.36 -5.27 -26.91
N ARG A 251 2.97 -6.25 -26.09
CA ARG A 251 3.39 -7.64 -26.27
C ARG A 251 2.61 -8.37 -27.36
N ASP A 252 1.40 -7.92 -27.67
CA ASP A 252 0.58 -8.53 -28.71
C ASP A 252 1.14 -8.21 -30.11
N TYR A 253 1.93 -7.14 -30.23
CA TYR A 253 2.59 -6.71 -31.46
C TYR A 253 4.04 -7.22 -31.62
N MET A 254 4.54 -8.03 -30.68
CA MET A 254 5.91 -8.55 -30.75
C MET A 254 5.95 -9.81 -31.62
N GLU A 255 6.72 -9.77 -32.70
CA GLU A 255 6.98 -10.96 -33.54
C GLU A 255 7.96 -11.94 -32.87
N GLN A 256 8.88 -11.42 -32.04
CA GLN A 256 9.85 -12.21 -31.28
C GLN A 256 9.67 -12.06 -29.76
N VAL A 257 9.82 -13.16 -29.04
CA VAL A 257 9.59 -13.26 -27.57
C VAL A 257 10.48 -12.32 -26.72
N ASP A 258 11.61 -11.87 -27.27
CA ASP A 258 12.59 -11.00 -26.59
C ASP A 258 12.73 -9.60 -27.23
N GLU A 259 11.85 -9.27 -28.17
CA GLU A 259 11.79 -7.92 -28.73
C GLU A 259 11.18 -6.93 -27.73
N TYR A 260 11.62 -5.69 -27.77
CA TYR A 260 11.10 -4.64 -26.90
C TYR A 260 10.72 -3.43 -27.73
N LEU A 261 9.59 -2.82 -27.39
CA LEU A 261 9.06 -1.62 -28.03
C LEU A 261 9.11 -0.44 -27.06
N ILE A 262 9.17 0.78 -27.61
CA ILE A 262 9.09 2.02 -26.85
C ILE A 262 7.61 2.29 -26.55
N PRO A 263 7.20 2.41 -25.28
CA PRO A 263 5.82 2.72 -24.94
C PRO A 263 5.47 4.17 -25.23
N HIS A 264 4.25 4.40 -25.71
CA HIS A 264 3.68 5.72 -26.02
C HIS A 264 2.26 5.84 -25.45
N GLY A 265 1.85 7.08 -25.18
CA GLY A 265 0.55 7.41 -24.58
C GLY A 265 0.56 7.58 -23.06
N ASP A 266 -0.47 8.27 -22.54
CA ASP A 266 -0.55 8.70 -21.15
C ASP A 266 0.75 9.42 -20.69
N TRP A 267 1.21 9.19 -19.47
CA TRP A 267 2.45 9.79 -18.94
C TRP A 267 3.75 9.21 -19.54
N PHE A 268 3.69 8.24 -20.46
CA PHE A 268 4.91 7.76 -21.13
C PHE A 268 5.57 8.84 -21.99
N GLU A 269 4.83 9.86 -22.43
CA GLU A 269 5.42 10.96 -23.19
C GLU A 269 6.33 11.88 -22.36
N SER A 270 6.18 11.86 -21.04
CA SER A 270 6.97 12.69 -20.13
C SER A 270 8.02 11.89 -19.35
N VAL A 271 7.70 10.66 -18.96
CA VAL A 271 8.59 9.84 -18.13
C VAL A 271 8.67 8.40 -18.64
N SER A 272 9.78 7.73 -18.36
CA SER A 272 10.07 6.38 -18.87
C SER A 272 9.32 5.29 -18.11
N SER A 273 9.05 5.52 -16.82
CA SER A 273 8.33 4.57 -15.95
C SER A 273 7.12 5.22 -15.25
N PRO A 274 6.10 5.69 -16.00
CA PRO A 274 4.94 6.39 -15.45
C PRO A 274 4.08 5.53 -14.53
N HIS A 275 4.05 4.21 -14.73
CA HIS A 275 3.38 3.26 -13.84
C HIS A 275 4.00 3.23 -12.43
N TYR A 276 5.28 3.55 -12.29
CA TYR A 276 5.95 3.72 -10.99
C TYR A 276 5.60 5.09 -10.38
N LEU A 277 5.57 6.15 -11.19
CA LEU A 277 5.09 7.47 -10.74
C LEU A 277 3.65 7.39 -10.23
N ALA A 278 2.78 6.70 -10.96
CA ALA A 278 1.39 6.50 -10.59
C ALA A 278 1.26 5.72 -9.27
N GLU A 279 2.08 4.69 -9.04
CA GLU A 279 2.14 4.01 -7.73
C GLU A 279 2.59 4.96 -6.60
N ILE A 280 3.57 5.84 -6.85
CA ILE A 280 3.95 6.87 -5.86
C ILE A 280 2.76 7.77 -5.53
N VAL A 281 1.98 8.20 -6.53
CA VAL A 281 0.76 9.01 -6.33
C VAL A 281 -0.29 8.25 -5.52
N ILE A 282 -0.48 6.94 -5.77
CA ILE A 282 -1.38 6.08 -4.99
C ILE A 282 -1.01 6.11 -3.51
N TYR A 283 0.25 5.88 -3.17
CA TYR A 283 0.70 5.88 -1.76
C TYR A 283 0.75 7.29 -1.17
N ALA A 284 0.96 8.35 -1.96
CA ALA A 284 0.79 9.72 -1.49
C ALA A 284 -0.67 9.98 -1.08
N GLY A 285 -1.64 9.47 -1.86
CA GLY A 285 -3.06 9.46 -1.50
C GLY A 285 -3.33 8.73 -0.18
N VAL A 286 -2.68 7.58 0.06
CA VAL A 286 -2.75 6.83 1.33
C VAL A 286 -2.21 7.67 2.51
N VAL A 287 -1.09 8.38 2.34
CA VAL A 287 -0.54 9.28 3.38
C VAL A 287 -1.53 10.39 3.71
N VAL A 288 -2.11 11.05 2.71
CA VAL A 288 -3.13 12.09 2.90
C VAL A 288 -4.38 11.52 3.58
N ALA A 289 -4.87 10.37 3.13
CA ALA A 289 -6.04 9.70 3.71
C ALA A 289 -5.80 9.28 5.17
N SER A 290 -4.55 8.97 5.54
CA SER A 290 -4.18 8.70 6.93
C SER A 290 -4.19 9.94 7.83
N GLY A 291 -4.27 11.14 7.26
CA GLY A 291 -4.14 12.42 7.97
C GLY A 291 -2.70 12.83 8.26
N GLY A 292 -1.69 12.14 7.68
CA GLY A 292 -0.29 12.58 7.67
C GLY A 292 0.48 12.53 8.99
N ALA A 293 -0.12 12.05 10.08
CA ALA A 293 0.53 12.02 11.40
C ALA A 293 1.25 10.69 11.71
N ASP A 294 0.97 9.62 10.98
CA ASP A 294 1.52 8.29 11.28
C ASP A 294 2.90 8.08 10.64
N LEU A 295 3.93 8.01 11.48
CA LEU A 295 5.31 7.74 11.05
C LEU A 295 5.45 6.40 10.30
N THR A 296 4.69 5.37 10.67
CA THR A 296 4.78 4.06 10.02
C THR A 296 4.33 4.16 8.56
N ILE A 297 3.28 4.94 8.29
CA ILE A 297 2.77 5.19 6.93
C ILE A 297 3.75 6.05 6.13
N TRP A 298 4.39 7.04 6.76
CA TRP A 298 5.47 7.80 6.12
C TRP A 298 6.68 6.94 5.76
N LEU A 299 7.06 5.99 6.62
CA LEU A 299 8.16 5.06 6.34
C LEU A 299 7.81 4.08 5.21
N LEU A 300 6.57 3.58 5.16
CA LEU A 300 6.05 2.82 4.03
C LEU A 300 6.13 3.65 2.73
N PHE A 301 5.66 4.91 2.76
CA PHE A 301 5.72 5.80 1.60
C PHE A 301 7.17 6.07 1.15
N ALA A 302 8.07 6.33 2.09
CA ALA A 302 9.49 6.54 1.80
C ALA A 302 10.12 5.30 1.15
N PHE A 303 9.80 4.10 1.62
CA PHE A 303 10.23 2.86 0.98
C PHE A 303 9.71 2.75 -0.45
N VAL A 304 8.41 3.02 -0.68
CA VAL A 304 7.80 2.99 -2.02
C VAL A 304 8.51 3.95 -2.95
N VAL A 305 8.70 5.21 -2.54
CA VAL A 305 9.41 6.22 -3.34
C VAL A 305 10.84 5.77 -3.63
N ALA A 306 11.61 5.39 -2.62
CA ALA A 306 13.01 4.99 -2.81
C ALA A 306 13.15 3.80 -3.76
N ASN A 307 12.37 2.74 -3.54
CA ASN A 307 12.42 1.52 -4.35
C ASN A 307 11.98 1.77 -5.80
N LEU A 308 10.90 2.53 -6.01
CA LEU A 308 10.37 2.80 -7.35
C LEU A 308 11.22 3.79 -8.14
N VAL A 309 11.75 4.83 -7.49
CA VAL A 309 12.69 5.76 -8.14
C VAL A 309 13.96 5.03 -8.54
N PHE A 310 14.51 4.18 -7.66
CA PHE A 310 15.67 3.36 -7.96
C PHE A 310 15.41 2.42 -9.16
N ALA A 311 14.27 1.73 -9.18
CA ALA A 311 13.89 0.85 -10.29
C ALA A 311 13.64 1.61 -11.60
N ALA A 312 13.05 2.81 -11.53
CA ALA A 312 12.80 3.65 -12.69
C ALA A 312 14.10 4.15 -13.34
N ALA A 313 15.08 4.55 -12.52
CA ALA A 313 16.39 5.00 -12.97
C ALA A 313 17.08 3.92 -13.83
N GLU A 314 17.05 2.67 -13.37
CA GLU A 314 17.64 1.54 -14.09
C GLU A 314 16.86 1.21 -15.37
N THR A 315 15.53 1.33 -15.32
CA THR A 315 14.68 1.13 -16.50
C THR A 315 14.96 2.19 -17.57
N HIS A 316 15.10 3.45 -17.17
CA HIS A 316 15.45 4.56 -18.06
C HIS A 316 16.83 4.38 -18.71
N ARG A 317 17.85 4.03 -17.91
CA ARG A 317 19.20 3.72 -18.43
C ARG A 317 19.20 2.56 -19.40
N TRP A 318 18.39 1.54 -19.14
CA TRP A 318 18.26 0.40 -20.03
C TRP A 318 17.64 0.83 -21.38
N TYR A 319 16.60 1.67 -21.38
CA TYR A 319 16.01 2.20 -22.60
C TYR A 319 17.02 3.01 -23.43
N LEU A 320 17.76 3.93 -22.80
CA LEU A 320 18.79 4.73 -23.47
C LEU A 320 19.92 3.91 -24.11
N ARG A 321 20.27 2.75 -23.52
CA ARG A 321 21.30 1.85 -24.08
C ARG A 321 20.74 0.92 -25.16
N LYS A 322 19.44 0.65 -25.15
CA LYS A 322 18.80 -0.34 -26.02
C LYS A 322 18.31 0.26 -27.32
N PHE A 323 17.84 1.51 -27.29
CA PHE A 323 17.25 2.19 -28.43
C PHE A 323 18.00 3.46 -28.76
N ASP A 324 18.60 3.52 -29.94
CA ASP A 324 19.30 4.71 -30.44
C ASP A 324 18.34 5.89 -30.64
N ASN A 325 17.08 5.61 -30.99
CA ASN A 325 16.03 6.60 -31.22
C ASN A 325 15.12 6.84 -29.98
N TYR A 326 15.60 6.57 -28.76
CA TYR A 326 14.79 6.82 -27.56
C TYR A 326 14.55 8.32 -27.34
N PRO A 327 13.32 8.78 -27.01
CA PRO A 327 13.04 10.20 -26.82
C PRO A 327 13.89 10.81 -25.68
N SER A 328 14.72 11.80 -26.03
CA SER A 328 15.67 12.45 -25.11
C SER A 328 15.01 13.38 -24.10
N ASN A 329 13.77 13.78 -24.34
CA ASN A 329 12.97 14.64 -23.46
C ASN A 329 12.32 13.86 -22.30
N ARG A 330 12.32 12.52 -22.32
CA ARG A 330 11.73 11.69 -21.25
C ARG A 330 12.64 11.63 -20.04
N LEU A 331 12.06 11.87 -18.87
CA LEU A 331 12.73 11.68 -17.58
C LEU A 331 12.58 10.24 -17.07
N ALA A 332 13.24 9.89 -15.96
CA ALA A 332 13.15 8.54 -15.41
C ALA A 332 11.78 8.28 -14.76
N VAL A 333 11.34 9.16 -13.86
CA VAL A 333 10.08 8.96 -13.11
C VAL A 333 9.42 10.22 -12.55
N ILE A 334 10.17 11.19 -12.04
CA ILE A 334 9.61 12.43 -11.47
C ILE A 334 9.66 13.51 -12.55
N PRO A 335 8.52 13.96 -13.08
CA PRO A 335 8.48 15.03 -14.05
C PRO A 335 9.21 16.26 -13.51
N PHE A 336 10.06 16.87 -14.34
CA PHE A 336 10.81 18.11 -14.07
C PHE A 336 11.89 18.03 -12.97
N LEU A 337 12.18 16.84 -12.43
CA LEU A 337 13.26 16.65 -11.45
C LEU A 337 14.20 15.50 -11.81
N TYR A 338 13.65 14.31 -12.13
CA TYR A 338 14.47 13.12 -12.35
C TYR A 338 13.85 12.05 -13.24
#